data_AF-A0A0S8JQK6-F1
#
_entry.id   AF-A0A0S8JQK6-F1
#
_cell.length_a   1.000
_cell.length_b   1.000
_cell.length_c   1.000
_cell.angle_alpha   90.00
_cell.angle_beta   90.00
_cell.angle_gamma   90.00
#
_symmetry.space_group_name_H-M   'P 1'
#
loop_
_entity.id
_entity.type
_entity.pdbx_description
1 polymer ?
#
loop_
_entity_poly.entity_id
_entity_poly.type
_entity_poly.pdbx_seq_one_letter_code
_entity_poly.pdbx_strand_id
1 'polypeptide(L)'
;SNRIFLPRRVSTRGLVELDLSELKDGRLLLIMRGSNAGMDSLECPGRKWISFSSDGGLTWGKITDLRYDTGEQFYSPATFARTIRSTATGKLYCFLNINADPPVGNGPRYPLQVAEIDEEKICLKKETVTIIDDRHPELDSEHLQLSNFGLLEDRQSQQIELYLTRIGERGGGNEVWDADTYRYIIRFLNGQK
;
A
#
# COMPACT_ATOMS: atom_id res chain seq x y z
N SER A 1 3.68 9.96 26.13
CA SER A 1 3.43 9.05 25.00
C SER A 1 4.72 8.86 24.22
N ASN A 2 5.01 7.65 23.77
CA ASN A 2 6.14 7.41 22.88
C ASN A 2 5.78 7.95 21.49
N ARG A 3 6.55 8.92 21.00
CA ARG A 3 6.32 9.51 19.66
C ARG A 3 6.93 8.59 18.61
N ILE A 4 6.13 8.20 17.62
CA ILE A 4 6.63 7.59 16.38
C ILE A 4 7.09 8.73 15.47
N PHE A 5 8.36 8.72 15.06
CA PHE A 5 8.94 9.78 14.27
C PHE A 5 10.03 9.25 13.32
N LEU A 6 10.02 9.77 12.09
CA LEU A 6 11.16 9.69 11.18
C LEU A 6 11.73 11.09 10.93
N PRO A 7 13.07 11.24 10.90
CA PRO A 7 13.70 12.49 10.50
C PRO A 7 13.21 12.98 9.13
N ARG A 8 13.19 14.30 8.92
CA ARG A 8 12.80 14.87 7.62
C ARG A 8 13.67 14.41 6.45
N ARG A 9 14.93 14.06 6.72
CA ARG A 9 15.86 13.43 5.75
C ARG A 9 15.48 12.00 5.35
N VAL A 10 14.50 11.40 6.02
CA VAL A 10 13.96 10.07 5.71
C VAL A 10 12.54 10.19 5.18
N SER A 11 11.72 11.05 5.80
CA SER A 11 10.40 11.40 5.27
C SER A 11 10.15 12.90 5.36
N THR A 12 10.14 13.60 4.21
CA THR A 12 10.03 15.07 4.14
C THR A 12 8.69 15.60 4.63
N ARG A 13 7.65 14.76 4.60
CA ARG A 13 6.27 15.09 5.02
C ARG A 13 5.82 14.35 6.29
N GLY A 14 6.76 13.75 7.03
CA GLY A 14 6.45 12.94 8.21
C GLY A 14 5.77 11.61 7.85
N LEU A 15 5.05 11.04 8.81
CA LEU A 15 4.28 9.79 8.62
C LEU A 15 2.79 10.12 8.70
N VAL A 16 2.05 9.81 7.64
CA VAL A 16 0.63 10.16 7.46
C VAL A 16 -0.13 8.99 6.82
N GLU A 17 -1.45 9.15 6.61
CA GLU A 17 -2.32 8.17 5.94
C GLU A 17 -2.11 6.74 6.48
N LEU A 18 -2.38 6.61 7.77
CA LEU A 18 -2.12 5.39 8.55
C LEU A 18 -3.15 4.31 8.22
N ASP A 19 -2.69 3.06 8.16
CA ASP A 19 -3.54 1.87 8.16
C ASP A 19 -3.16 0.98 9.35
N LEU A 20 -4.17 0.50 10.08
CA LEU A 20 -4.00 -0.26 11.32
C LEU A 20 -4.68 -1.62 11.18
N SER A 21 -3.95 -2.69 11.47
CA SER A 21 -4.47 -4.07 11.45
C SER A 21 -4.05 -4.81 12.72
N GLU A 22 -4.93 -5.64 13.24
CA GLU A 22 -4.56 -6.62 14.26
C GLU A 22 -4.03 -7.89 13.59
N LEU A 23 -2.85 -8.34 14.03
CA LEU A 23 -2.22 -9.59 13.64
C LEU A 23 -2.82 -10.77 14.42
N LYS A 24 -2.66 -11.99 13.93
CA LYS A 24 -3.17 -13.22 14.58
C LYS A 24 -2.72 -13.42 16.02
N ASP A 25 -1.56 -12.90 16.40
CA ASP A 25 -1.02 -12.98 17.76
C ASP A 25 -1.44 -11.81 18.67
N GLY A 26 -2.35 -10.95 18.21
CA GLY A 26 -2.87 -9.80 18.96
C GLY A 26 -1.99 -8.55 18.89
N ARG A 27 -0.81 -8.61 18.23
CA ARG A 27 -0.04 -7.39 17.96
C ARG A 27 -0.78 -6.50 16.96
N LEU A 28 -0.64 -5.19 17.10
CA LEU A 28 -1.13 -4.23 16.12
C LEU A 28 -0.03 -3.88 15.13
N LEU A 29 -0.32 -3.97 13.84
CA LEU A 29 0.52 -3.50 12.74
C LEU A 29 0.01 -2.13 12.27
N LEU A 30 0.91 -1.15 12.24
CA LEU A 30 0.67 0.17 11.67
C LEU A 30 1.48 0.33 10.39
N ILE A 31 0.81 0.50 9.25
CA ILE A 31 1.41 0.84 7.96
C ILE A 31 1.22 2.33 7.71
N MET A 32 2.26 3.00 7.23
CA MET A 32 2.31 4.45 7.16
C MET A 32 2.92 4.93 5.85
N ARG A 33 2.36 6.01 5.31
CA ARG A 33 2.93 6.72 4.17
C ARG A 33 4.05 7.65 4.63
N GLY A 34 5.22 7.53 4.00
CA GLY A 34 6.27 8.54 4.02
C GLY A 34 6.37 9.27 2.68
N SER A 35 7.25 10.27 2.58
CA SER A 35 7.52 10.98 1.33
C SER A 35 8.98 11.35 1.19
N ASN A 36 9.52 11.18 -0.01
CA ASN A 36 10.85 11.65 -0.39
C ASN A 36 10.80 12.90 -1.30
N ALA A 37 9.68 13.62 -1.32
CA ALA A 37 9.54 14.79 -2.18
C ALA A 37 10.63 15.83 -1.89
N GLY A 38 11.34 16.25 -2.94
CA GLY A 38 12.45 17.21 -2.84
C GLY A 38 13.78 16.59 -2.39
N MET A 39 13.87 15.27 -2.27
CA MET A 39 15.12 14.53 -2.05
C MET A 39 15.51 13.77 -3.33
N ASP A 40 16.79 13.40 -3.43
CA ASP A 40 17.26 12.47 -4.46
C ASP A 40 16.59 11.10 -4.24
N SER A 41 15.91 10.57 -5.26
CA SER A 41 15.15 9.32 -5.12
C SER A 41 16.02 8.06 -5.14
N LEU A 42 17.27 8.14 -5.60
CA LEU A 42 18.23 7.04 -5.55
C LEU A 42 18.87 6.95 -4.15
N GLU A 43 19.19 8.10 -3.54
CA GLU A 43 19.76 8.15 -2.18
C GLU A 43 18.68 7.98 -1.10
N CYS A 44 17.50 8.58 -1.30
CA CYS A 44 16.36 8.57 -0.38
C CYS A 44 15.12 7.99 -1.07
N PRO A 45 15.11 6.68 -1.35
CA PRO A 45 14.02 6.08 -2.11
C PRO A 45 12.70 6.06 -1.34
N GLY A 46 11.59 6.17 -2.07
CA GLY A 46 10.25 6.02 -1.50
C GLY A 46 10.04 4.61 -0.94
N ARG A 47 9.41 4.55 0.24
CA ARG A 47 9.15 3.33 1.01
C ARG A 47 7.76 3.39 1.66
N LYS A 48 7.24 2.22 2.02
CA LYS A 48 6.17 2.08 3.02
C LYS A 48 6.81 1.80 4.36
N TRP A 49 6.32 2.46 5.40
CA TRP A 49 6.90 2.37 6.74
C TRP A 49 5.95 1.59 7.64
N ILE A 50 6.51 0.79 8.53
CA ILE A 50 5.76 0.03 9.51
C ILE A 50 6.27 0.24 10.92
N SER A 51 5.37 0.04 11.88
CA SER A 51 5.67 -0.12 13.29
C SER A 51 4.64 -1.08 13.88
N PHE A 52 4.98 -1.76 14.97
CA PHE A 52 4.05 -2.65 15.66
C PHE A 52 3.94 -2.32 17.14
N SER A 53 2.82 -2.70 17.73
CA SER A 53 2.53 -2.59 19.15
C SER A 53 2.12 -3.95 19.71
N SER A 54 2.61 -4.29 20.90
CA SER A 54 2.26 -5.50 21.64
C SER A 54 1.42 -5.22 22.89
N ASP A 55 0.98 -3.96 23.08
CA ASP A 55 0.30 -3.48 24.28
C ASP A 55 -0.97 -2.68 23.95
N GLY A 56 -1.66 -3.06 22.86
CA GLY A 56 -2.93 -2.44 22.46
C GLY A 56 -2.78 -1.02 21.92
N GLY A 57 -1.61 -0.65 21.40
CA GLY A 57 -1.34 0.65 20.79
C GLY A 57 -0.86 1.73 21.76
N LEU A 58 -0.58 1.38 23.02
CA LEU A 58 -0.06 2.32 24.02
C LEU A 58 1.39 2.71 23.72
N THR A 59 2.20 1.74 23.28
CA THR A 59 3.56 1.95 22.80
C THR A 59 3.78 1.29 21.45
N TRP A 60 4.75 1.83 20.71
CA TRP A 60 5.07 1.42 19.35
C TRP A 60 6.56 1.16 19.23
N GLY A 61 6.90 0.08 18.53
CA GLY A 61 8.26 -0.33 18.25
C GLY A 61 9.03 0.63 17.34
N LYS A 62 10.24 0.21 16.99
CA LYS A 62 11.07 0.94 16.02
C LYS A 62 10.42 0.90 14.64
N ILE A 63 10.42 2.05 13.97
CA ILE A 63 9.95 2.16 12.58
C ILE A 63 10.96 1.50 11.65
N THR A 64 10.46 0.65 10.76
CA THR A 64 11.24 0.05 9.68
C THR A 64 10.50 0.20 8.35
N ASP A 65 11.20 -0.01 7.25
CA ASP A 65 10.53 -0.18 5.96
C ASP A 65 9.78 -1.52 5.91
N LEU A 66 8.64 -1.55 5.23
CA LEU A 66 7.97 -2.79 4.85
C LEU A 66 8.80 -3.47 3.77
N ARG A 67 9.00 -4.78 3.90
CA ARG A 67 9.86 -5.58 3.02
C ARG A 67 9.14 -6.82 2.52
N TYR A 68 9.76 -7.49 1.57
CA TYR A 68 9.40 -8.86 1.23
C TYR A 68 9.89 -9.85 2.29
N ASP A 69 9.30 -11.03 2.32
CA ASP A 69 9.66 -12.17 3.17
C ASP A 69 11.04 -12.76 2.86
N THR A 70 11.57 -12.47 1.67
CA THR A 70 12.97 -12.68 1.28
C THR A 70 13.94 -11.69 1.93
N GLY A 71 13.44 -10.65 2.60
CA GLY A 71 14.22 -9.56 3.18
C GLY A 71 14.56 -8.43 2.19
N GLU A 72 14.23 -8.60 0.91
CA GLU A 72 14.43 -7.59 -0.13
C GLU A 72 13.57 -6.34 0.13
N GLN A 73 14.14 -5.17 -0.17
CA GLN A 73 13.41 -3.91 -0.17
C GLN A 73 12.63 -3.75 -1.48
N PHE A 74 11.58 -2.92 -1.43
CA PHE A 74 10.87 -2.48 -2.62
C PHE A 74 10.61 -0.98 -2.59
N TYR A 75 10.35 -0.40 -3.76
CA TYR A 75 9.98 1.00 -3.87
C TYR A 75 8.48 1.17 -3.72
N SER A 76 8.07 2.22 -3.00
CA SER A 76 6.66 2.60 -2.94
C SER A 76 6.54 4.12 -2.86
N PRO A 77 5.65 4.73 -3.65
CA PRO A 77 5.53 6.18 -3.71
C PRO A 77 4.85 6.70 -2.43
N ALA A 78 4.76 8.01 -2.26
CA ALA A 78 4.02 8.64 -1.16
C ALA A 78 2.50 8.55 -1.35
N THR A 79 2.00 7.32 -1.45
CA THR A 79 0.59 6.93 -1.49
C THR A 79 0.17 6.24 -0.20
N PHE A 80 -1.13 6.21 0.08
CA PHE A 80 -1.67 5.40 1.17
C PHE A 80 -1.58 3.90 0.85
N ALA A 81 -1.72 3.06 1.86
CA ALA A 81 -1.92 1.62 1.73
C ALA A 81 -3.14 1.25 2.58
N ARG A 82 -3.75 0.10 2.29
CA ARG A 82 -4.85 -0.45 3.09
C ARG A 82 -4.69 -1.94 3.26
N THR A 83 -5.08 -2.44 4.41
CA THR A 83 -5.15 -3.87 4.66
C THR A 83 -6.60 -4.35 4.79
N ILE A 84 -6.81 -5.61 4.47
CA ILE A 84 -8.07 -6.30 4.75
C ILE A 84 -7.77 -7.77 5.10
N ARG A 85 -8.40 -8.25 6.16
CA ARG A 85 -8.39 -9.68 6.50
C ARG A 85 -9.56 -10.32 5.77
N SER A 86 -9.29 -11.20 4.82
CA SER A 86 -10.37 -11.88 4.10
C SER A 86 -11.00 -12.94 4.98
N THR A 87 -12.33 -12.93 5.09
CA THR A 87 -13.07 -13.98 5.80
C THR A 87 -13.08 -15.31 5.04
N ALA A 88 -12.88 -15.29 3.71
CA ALA A 88 -12.79 -16.50 2.89
C ALA A 88 -11.50 -17.30 3.13
N THR A 89 -10.40 -16.63 3.47
CA THR A 89 -9.07 -17.26 3.60
C THR A 89 -8.48 -17.16 5.02
N GLY A 90 -9.00 -16.26 5.85
CA GLY A 90 -8.46 -15.93 7.18
C GLY A 90 -7.12 -15.19 7.16
N LYS A 91 -6.63 -14.81 5.98
CA LYS A 91 -5.33 -14.16 5.77
C LYS A 91 -5.46 -12.65 5.66
N LEU A 92 -4.41 -11.93 6.07
CA LEU A 92 -4.31 -10.49 5.95
C LEU A 92 -3.63 -10.13 4.61
N TYR A 93 -4.25 -9.22 3.85
CA TYR A 93 -3.72 -8.74 2.57
C TYR A 93 -3.46 -7.24 2.64
N CYS A 94 -2.41 -6.77 1.97
CA CYS A 94 -2.06 -5.36 1.84
C CYS A 94 -2.22 -4.90 0.39
N PHE A 95 -2.95 -3.81 0.20
CA PHE A 95 -3.19 -3.13 -1.07
C PHE A 95 -2.35 -1.85 -1.08
N LEU A 96 -1.46 -1.74 -2.07
CA LEU A 96 -0.47 -0.67 -2.15
C LEU A 96 0.08 -0.53 -3.58
N ASN A 97 0.84 0.53 -3.82
CA ASN A 97 1.64 0.68 -5.04
C ASN A 97 3.08 0.25 -4.77
N ILE A 98 3.62 -0.65 -5.59
CA ILE A 98 5.02 -1.03 -5.61
C ILE A 98 5.59 -0.67 -6.98
N ASN A 99 6.63 0.16 -7.02
CA ASN A 99 7.25 0.58 -8.27
C ASN A 99 8.51 -0.24 -8.57
N ALA A 100 8.78 -0.46 -9.86
CA ALA A 100 10.05 -1.02 -10.32
C ALA A 100 11.20 -0.02 -10.13
N ASP A 101 10.95 1.26 -10.42
CA ASP A 101 11.90 2.35 -10.31
C ASP A 101 11.67 3.22 -9.07
N PRO A 102 12.70 3.92 -8.56
CA PRO A 102 12.56 4.81 -7.41
C PRO A 102 11.55 5.95 -7.65
N PRO A 103 10.46 6.04 -6.85
CA PRO A 103 9.46 7.08 -7.02
C PRO A 103 9.96 8.43 -6.53
N VAL A 104 9.38 9.50 -7.08
CA VAL A 104 9.64 10.89 -6.67
C VAL A 104 8.38 11.45 -6.03
N GLY A 105 8.43 11.62 -4.72
CA GLY A 105 7.30 12.11 -3.95
C GLY A 105 6.10 11.20 -4.10
N ASN A 106 5.06 11.68 -4.80
CA ASN A 106 3.79 10.99 -4.90
C ASN A 106 3.71 9.99 -6.06
N GLY A 107 4.62 10.03 -7.04
CA GLY A 107 4.50 9.25 -8.27
C GLY A 107 5.71 8.37 -8.56
N PRO A 108 5.57 7.36 -9.43
CA PRO A 108 4.33 6.98 -10.12
C PRO A 108 3.35 6.23 -9.20
N ARG A 109 2.04 6.48 -9.36
CA ARG A 109 0.97 5.86 -8.56
C ARG A 109 0.36 4.62 -9.21
N TYR A 110 1.18 3.89 -9.95
CA TYR A 110 0.85 2.64 -10.60
C TYR A 110 2.10 1.74 -10.60
N PRO A 111 1.95 0.41 -10.66
CA PRO A 111 0.69 -0.34 -10.58
C PRO A 111 0.02 -0.26 -9.20
N LEU A 112 -1.27 -0.61 -9.13
CA LEU A 112 -1.96 -0.96 -7.89
C LEU A 112 -1.89 -2.48 -7.72
N GLN A 113 -1.41 -2.93 -6.57
CA GLN A 113 -1.18 -4.34 -6.28
C GLN A 113 -1.78 -4.76 -4.94
N VAL A 114 -1.94 -6.07 -4.79
CA VAL A 114 -2.24 -6.73 -3.52
C VAL A 114 -1.20 -7.82 -3.23
N ALA A 115 -0.86 -8.00 -1.96
CA ALA A 115 0.00 -9.09 -1.48
C ALA A 115 -0.46 -9.59 -0.11
N GLU A 116 -0.25 -10.89 0.17
CA GLU A 116 -0.45 -11.48 1.49
C GLU A 116 0.63 -10.96 2.47
N ILE A 117 0.23 -10.64 3.70
CA ILE A 117 1.15 -10.35 4.79
C ILE A 117 1.49 -11.67 5.51
N ASP A 118 2.78 -11.97 5.63
CA ASP A 118 3.28 -12.93 6.62
C ASP A 118 3.21 -12.26 8.00
N GLU A 119 2.28 -12.73 8.84
CA GLU A 119 2.00 -12.14 10.15
C GLU A 119 3.04 -12.51 11.22
N GLU A 120 3.82 -13.58 11.01
CA GLU A 120 4.89 -13.96 11.93
C GLU A 120 6.11 -13.07 11.72
N LYS A 121 6.52 -12.90 10.46
CA LYS A 121 7.68 -12.09 10.06
C LYS A 121 7.36 -10.60 9.87
N ILE A 122 6.07 -10.25 9.73
CA ILE A 122 5.58 -8.90 9.44
C ILE A 122 6.20 -8.33 8.16
N CYS A 123 5.95 -9.01 7.06
CA CYS A 123 6.44 -8.67 5.72
C CYS A 123 5.43 -9.06 4.64
N LEU A 124 5.61 -8.57 3.41
CA LEU A 124 4.84 -9.02 2.25
C LEU A 124 5.42 -10.34 1.73
N LYS A 125 4.57 -11.31 1.41
CA LYS A 125 4.99 -12.54 0.75
C LYS A 125 5.20 -12.28 -0.73
N LYS A 126 6.45 -12.28 -1.19
CA LYS A 126 6.84 -11.80 -2.53
C LYS A 126 6.12 -12.54 -3.65
N GLU A 127 5.95 -13.84 -3.50
CA GLU A 127 5.30 -14.72 -4.47
C GLU A 127 3.79 -14.47 -4.63
N THR A 128 3.18 -13.72 -3.70
CA THR A 128 1.74 -13.41 -3.73
C THR A 128 1.43 -12.04 -4.33
N VAL A 129 2.45 -11.24 -4.65
CA VAL A 129 2.26 -9.91 -5.23
C VAL A 129 1.54 -10.04 -6.57
N THR A 130 0.32 -9.51 -6.62
CA THR A 130 -0.56 -9.58 -7.80
C THR A 130 -0.95 -8.16 -8.21
N ILE A 131 -0.78 -7.84 -9.49
CA ILE A 131 -1.25 -6.58 -10.07
C ILE A 131 -2.78 -6.63 -10.18
N ILE A 132 -3.44 -5.64 -9.60
CA ILE A 132 -4.89 -5.42 -9.77
C ILE A 132 -5.13 -4.60 -11.02
N ASP A 133 -4.32 -3.54 -11.19
CA ASP A 133 -4.42 -2.61 -12.29
C ASP A 133 -3.08 -1.89 -12.51
N ASP A 134 -2.78 -1.51 -13.75
CA ASP A 134 -1.57 -0.81 -14.14
C ASP A 134 -1.85 0.17 -15.27
N ARG A 135 -0.91 1.09 -15.50
CA ARG A 135 -0.98 2.06 -16.59
C ARG A 135 -0.81 1.35 -17.93
N HIS A 136 -1.77 1.53 -18.83
CA HIS A 136 -1.63 1.19 -20.25
C HIS A 136 -0.96 2.34 -21.01
N PRO A 137 0.29 2.23 -21.48
CA PRO A 137 1.05 3.39 -21.94
C PRO A 137 0.47 4.14 -23.14
N GLU A 138 -0.32 3.45 -23.98
CA GLU A 138 -0.95 4.00 -25.18
C GLU A 138 -2.36 4.56 -24.94
N LEU A 139 -3.03 4.14 -23.86
CA LEU A 139 -4.44 4.49 -23.60
C LEU A 139 -4.57 5.45 -22.43
N ASP A 140 -3.70 5.31 -21.43
CA ASP A 140 -3.70 6.13 -20.23
C ASP A 140 -2.68 7.26 -20.34
N SER A 141 -3.06 8.44 -19.86
CA SER A 141 -2.12 9.53 -19.70
C SER A 141 -1.00 9.19 -18.70
N GLU A 142 0.14 9.89 -18.79
CA GLU A 142 1.24 9.76 -17.83
C GLU A 142 0.86 10.22 -16.40
N HIS A 143 -0.26 10.93 -16.25
CA HIS A 143 -0.76 11.43 -14.98
C HIS A 143 -1.68 10.45 -14.24
N LEU A 144 -1.90 9.24 -14.76
CA LEU A 144 -2.75 8.23 -14.13
C LEU A 144 -2.34 7.95 -12.68
N GLN A 145 -3.34 7.87 -11.80
CA GLN A 145 -3.16 7.56 -10.39
C GLN A 145 -4.08 6.42 -9.94
N LEU A 146 -3.49 5.29 -9.56
CA LEU A 146 -4.18 4.11 -9.04
C LEU A 146 -3.99 4.02 -7.52
N SER A 147 -4.59 4.97 -6.79
CA SER A 147 -4.49 5.09 -5.32
C SER A 147 -5.73 5.79 -4.75
N ASN A 148 -5.76 5.99 -3.43
CA ASN A 148 -6.90 6.58 -2.71
C ASN A 148 -8.24 5.87 -3.01
N PHE A 149 -8.22 4.53 -3.00
CA PHE A 149 -9.37 3.64 -3.23
C PHE A 149 -10.17 3.33 -1.96
N GLY A 150 -11.41 2.90 -2.14
CA GLY A 150 -12.25 2.26 -1.11
C GLY A 150 -12.14 0.73 -1.17
N LEU A 151 -12.20 0.07 -0.01
CA LEU A 151 -12.20 -1.38 0.13
C LEU A 151 -13.33 -1.84 1.05
N LEU A 152 -14.03 -2.89 0.64
CA LEU A 152 -14.95 -3.64 1.49
C LEU A 152 -14.92 -5.13 1.12
N GLU A 153 -15.28 -5.99 2.06
CA GLU A 153 -15.58 -7.40 1.77
C GLU A 153 -17.09 -7.60 1.84
N ASP A 154 -17.67 -8.14 0.77
CA ASP A 154 -19.07 -8.56 0.79
C ASP A 154 -19.23 -9.81 1.67
N ARG A 155 -20.16 -9.76 2.63
CA ARG A 155 -20.28 -10.81 3.65
C ARG A 155 -20.86 -12.12 3.11
N GLN A 156 -21.65 -12.07 2.04
CA GLN A 156 -22.31 -13.26 1.49
C GLN A 156 -21.39 -14.02 0.54
N SER A 157 -20.75 -13.31 -0.39
CA SER A 157 -19.85 -13.86 -1.39
C SER A 157 -18.41 -13.99 -0.91
N GLN A 158 -18.04 -13.29 0.17
CA GLN A 158 -16.67 -13.18 0.70
C GLN A 158 -15.67 -12.63 -0.33
N GLN A 159 -16.16 -11.88 -1.30
CA GLN A 159 -15.34 -11.21 -2.32
C GLN A 159 -14.95 -9.82 -1.83
N ILE A 160 -13.75 -9.39 -2.18
CA ILE A 160 -13.31 -8.02 -1.94
C ILE A 160 -13.80 -7.15 -3.09
N GLU A 161 -14.43 -6.04 -2.77
CA GLU A 161 -14.76 -4.99 -3.72
C GLU A 161 -13.82 -3.81 -3.50
N LEU A 162 -13.13 -3.42 -4.57
CA LEU A 162 -12.27 -2.25 -4.61
C LEU A 162 -12.92 -1.20 -5.51
N TYR A 163 -13.12 -0.01 -4.97
CA TYR A 163 -13.68 1.14 -5.68
C TYR A 163 -12.60 2.19 -5.87
N LEU A 164 -12.25 2.48 -7.12
CA LEU A 164 -11.13 3.36 -7.46
C LEU A 164 -11.53 4.32 -8.58
N THR A 165 -11.39 5.60 -8.34
CA THR A 165 -11.41 6.61 -9.41
C THR A 165 -10.03 6.65 -10.05
N ARG A 166 -9.94 6.42 -11.36
CA ARG A 166 -8.68 6.42 -12.13
C ARG A 166 -8.27 7.84 -12.48
N ILE A 167 -8.03 8.67 -11.46
CA ILE A 167 -7.69 10.10 -11.59
C ILE A 167 -6.49 10.27 -12.53
N GLY A 168 -6.56 11.23 -13.45
CA GLY A 168 -5.51 11.50 -14.42
C GLY A 168 -5.42 10.51 -15.58
N GLU A 169 -6.36 9.58 -15.74
CA GLU A 169 -6.36 8.66 -16.88
C GLU A 169 -6.49 9.39 -18.23
N ARG A 170 -7.22 10.51 -18.27
CA ARG A 170 -7.46 11.30 -19.48
C ARG A 170 -6.43 12.40 -19.76
N GLY A 171 -5.69 12.85 -18.74
CA GLY A 171 -4.72 13.93 -18.90
C GLY A 171 -4.31 14.61 -17.60
N GLY A 172 -3.53 15.68 -17.74
CA GLY A 172 -3.06 16.53 -16.64
C GLY A 172 -3.87 17.82 -16.50
N GLY A 173 -3.40 18.74 -15.64
CA GLY A 173 -4.03 20.06 -15.50
C GLY A 173 -5.50 19.98 -15.08
N ASN A 174 -6.40 20.47 -15.93
CA ASN A 174 -7.85 20.43 -15.67
C ASN A 174 -8.45 19.03 -15.91
N GLU A 175 -7.87 18.24 -16.82
CA GLU A 175 -8.37 16.90 -17.18
C GLU A 175 -8.06 15.87 -16.11
N VAL A 176 -7.18 16.19 -15.15
CA VAL A 176 -6.82 15.26 -14.07
C VAL A 176 -8.04 14.82 -13.25
N TRP A 177 -9.04 15.70 -13.13
CA TRP A 177 -10.24 15.47 -12.34
C TRP A 177 -11.39 14.84 -13.14
N ASP A 178 -11.22 14.68 -14.46
CA ASP A 178 -12.19 14.00 -15.31
C ASP A 178 -11.77 12.53 -15.47
N ALA A 179 -12.39 11.67 -14.67
CA ALA A 179 -12.04 10.26 -14.60
C ALA A 179 -13.25 9.40 -14.23
N ASP A 180 -13.24 8.17 -14.73
CA ASP A 180 -14.23 7.16 -14.39
C ASP A 180 -13.88 6.48 -13.06
N THR A 181 -14.91 5.94 -12.42
CA THR A 181 -14.76 5.12 -11.21
C THR A 181 -14.98 3.65 -11.55
N TYR A 182 -13.99 2.85 -11.23
CA TYR A 182 -13.95 1.42 -11.51
C TYR A 182 -14.22 0.63 -10.24
N ARG A 183 -14.94 -0.47 -10.41
CA ARG A 183 -15.17 -1.48 -9.38
C ARG A 183 -14.45 -2.76 -9.77
N TYR A 184 -13.48 -3.18 -8.96
CA TYR A 184 -12.79 -4.44 -9.10
C TYR A 184 -13.38 -5.44 -8.12
N ILE A 185 -13.71 -6.63 -8.61
CA ILE A 185 -14.19 -7.74 -7.80
C ILE A 185 -13.04 -8.73 -7.68
N ILE A 186 -12.49 -8.84 -6.49
CA ILE A 186 -11.28 -9.61 -6.21
C ILE A 186 -11.66 -10.83 -5.38
N ARG A 187 -11.25 -12.00 -5.85
CA ARG A 187 -11.44 -13.28 -5.16
C ARG A 187 -10.09 -13.87 -4.84
N PHE A 188 -9.84 -14.09 -3.56
CA PHE A 188 -8.66 -14.84 -3.15
C PHE A 188 -8.93 -16.33 -3.32
N LEU A 189 -8.10 -16.98 -4.13
CA LEU A 189 -8.16 -18.42 -4.30
C LEU A 189 -7.48 -19.08 -3.10
N ASN A 190 -8.22 -19.89 -2.35
CA ASN A 190 -7.59 -20.82 -1.42
C ASN A 190 -6.81 -21.82 -2.28
N GLY A 191 -5.48 -21.83 -2.14
CA GLY A 191 -4.68 -22.88 -2.75
C GLY A 191 -5.23 -24.22 -2.27
N GLN A 192 -5.88 -24.97 -3.17
CA GLN A 192 -6.06 -26.40 -2.96
C GLN A 192 -4.65 -26.96 -2.87
N LYS A 193 -4.23 -27.35 -1.66
CA LYS A 193 -3.22 -28.38 -1.51
C LYS A 193 -3.80 -29.71 -1.94
#